data_AF-M1QA33-F1
#
_entry.id   AF-M1QA33-F1
#
_cell.length_a   1.000
_cell.length_b   1.000
_cell.length_c   1.000
_cell.angle_alpha   90.00
_cell.angle_beta   90.00
_cell.angle_gamma   90.00
#
_symmetry.space_group_name_H-M   'P 1'
#
loop_
_entity.id
_entity.type
_entity.pdbx_description
1 polymer ?
#
loop_
_entity_poly.entity_id
_entity_poly.type
_entity_poly.pdbx_seq_one_letter_code
_entity_poly.pdbx_strand_id
1 'polypeptide(L)'
;MVDAILEGAAENGAETVIYNLASLDIKGCDACHRCQETGCCAIDDDMQELYRQIEEADAVVLGSPVYMWQMTAQTKLLIDRMTAFLKPNFSSRLDHKKLILVFTQGIPDRDAFNSYFEYTAGVLYYLGFDVLETIVAAGTDNLEVAFRPRLLEKSRELGKLISASNPVSPRYRRAEPRPTPSI
;
A
#
# COMPACT_ATOMS: atom_id res chain seq x y z
N MET A 1 -7.80 -11.16 -5.17
CA MET A 1 -7.92 -9.72 -5.54
C MET A 1 -6.58 -9.17 -5.97
N VAL A 2 -5.54 -9.24 -5.13
CA VAL A 2 -4.18 -8.83 -5.52
C VAL A 2 -3.75 -9.54 -6.80
N ASP A 3 -3.87 -10.88 -6.87
CA ASP A 3 -3.52 -11.64 -8.08
C ASP A 3 -4.28 -11.14 -9.32
N ALA A 4 -5.60 -10.91 -9.21
CA ALA A 4 -6.40 -10.38 -10.30
C ALA A 4 -5.94 -8.98 -10.76
N ILE A 5 -5.50 -8.11 -9.84
CA ILE A 5 -4.90 -6.81 -10.19
C ILE A 5 -3.59 -7.01 -10.94
N LEU A 6 -2.72 -7.91 -10.47
CA LEU A 6 -1.45 -8.21 -11.14
C LEU A 6 -1.67 -8.82 -12.53
N GLU A 7 -2.62 -9.75 -12.67
CA GLU A 7 -3.04 -10.32 -13.96
C GLU A 7 -3.47 -9.22 -14.94
N GLY A 8 -4.33 -8.29 -14.49
CA GLY A 8 -4.77 -7.18 -15.32
C GLY A 8 -3.63 -6.22 -15.70
N ALA A 9 -2.67 -5.99 -14.80
CA ALA A 9 -1.50 -5.19 -15.10
C ALA A 9 -0.60 -5.89 -16.15
N ALA A 10 -0.39 -7.20 -16.01
CA ALA A 10 0.39 -8.01 -16.93
C ALA A 10 -0.25 -8.13 -18.32
N GLU A 11 -1.59 -8.18 -18.41
CA GLU A 11 -2.34 -8.11 -19.68
C GLU A 11 -2.04 -6.82 -20.47
N ASN A 12 -1.66 -5.74 -19.77
CA ASN A 12 -1.23 -4.47 -20.35
C ASN A 12 0.30 -4.33 -20.49
N GLY A 13 1.04 -5.44 -20.34
CA GLY A 13 2.48 -5.50 -20.56
C GLY A 13 3.35 -5.12 -19.37
N ALA A 14 2.79 -4.96 -18.17
CA ALA A 14 3.60 -4.73 -16.97
C ALA A 14 4.33 -6.00 -16.53
N GLU A 15 5.56 -5.85 -16.07
CA GLU A 15 6.22 -6.88 -15.27
C GLU A 15 5.63 -6.86 -13.85
N THR A 16 5.30 -8.05 -13.32
CA THR A 16 4.66 -8.16 -12.01
C THR A 16 5.42 -9.12 -11.11
N VAL A 17 5.59 -8.72 -9.85
CA VAL A 17 6.15 -9.54 -8.79
C VAL A 17 5.22 -9.51 -7.57
N ILE A 18 5.15 -10.61 -6.82
CA ILE A 18 4.33 -10.73 -5.62
C ILE A 18 5.15 -11.22 -4.44
N TYR A 19 4.97 -10.57 -3.28
CA TYR A 19 5.58 -10.96 -2.02
C TYR A 19 4.49 -11.28 -1.00
N ASN A 20 4.54 -12.50 -0.45
CA ASN A 20 3.70 -12.86 0.69
C ASN A 20 4.38 -12.44 1.99
N LEU A 21 3.93 -11.33 2.59
CA LEU A 21 4.51 -10.79 3.83
C LEU A 21 4.48 -11.78 5.00
N ALA A 22 3.55 -12.75 5.01
CA ALA A 22 3.50 -13.78 6.04
C ALA A 22 4.63 -14.82 5.94
N SER A 23 5.33 -14.86 4.81
CA SER A 23 6.45 -15.78 4.56
C SER A 23 7.82 -15.12 4.72
N LEU A 24 7.87 -13.82 5.01
CA LEU A 24 9.10 -13.05 5.17
C LEU A 24 9.48 -12.90 6.65
N ASP A 25 10.78 -12.92 6.95
CA ASP A 25 11.31 -12.51 8.25
C ASP A 25 11.54 -11.00 8.24
N ILE A 26 10.58 -10.25 8.79
CA ILE A 26 10.67 -8.79 8.94
C ILE A 26 10.63 -8.45 10.42
N LYS A 27 11.66 -7.77 10.89
CA LYS A 27 11.75 -7.28 12.27
C LYS A 27 11.05 -5.93 12.40
N GLY A 28 10.60 -5.63 13.62
CA GLY A 28 10.03 -4.32 13.95
C GLY A 28 11.06 -3.19 13.78
N CYS A 29 10.57 -2.00 13.41
CA CYS A 29 11.38 -0.79 13.42
C CYS A 29 11.77 -0.43 14.87
N ASP A 30 13.06 -0.20 15.12
CA ASP A 30 13.60 0.18 16.42
C ASP A 30 13.79 1.70 16.60
N ALA A 31 13.37 2.48 15.60
CA ALA A 31 13.54 3.93 15.53
C ALA A 31 15.00 4.39 15.73
N CYS A 32 16.00 3.64 15.23
CA CYS A 32 17.40 4.07 15.29
C CYS A 32 17.76 5.25 14.35
N HIS A 33 16.85 5.65 13.46
CA HIS A 33 16.99 6.77 12.50
C HIS A 33 18.13 6.69 11.47
N ARG A 34 18.97 5.64 11.47
CA ARG A 34 20.08 5.48 10.50
C ARG A 34 19.63 5.57 9.03
N CYS A 35 18.48 4.99 8.71
CA CYS A 35 17.92 5.03 7.35
C CYS A 35 17.52 6.44 6.92
N GLN A 36 17.13 7.29 7.86
CA GLN A 36 16.77 8.67 7.53
C GLN A 36 18.01 9.47 7.12
N GLU A 37 19.15 9.22 7.74
CA GLU A 37 20.42 9.87 7.40
C GLU A 37 21.05 9.31 6.12
N THR A 38 21.07 7.97 5.99
CA THR A 38 21.88 7.28 4.97
C THR A 38 21.09 6.81 3.76
N GLY A 39 19.76 6.71 3.88
CA GLY A 39 18.91 6.01 2.90
C GLY A 39 18.89 4.48 3.07
N CYS A 40 19.77 3.92 3.92
CA CYS A 40 19.90 2.47 4.09
C CYS A 40 19.48 2.04 5.51
N CYS A 41 18.65 1.01 5.59
CA CYS A 41 18.21 0.50 6.88
C CYS A 41 19.31 -0.27 7.62
N ALA A 42 19.40 -0.10 8.94
CA ALA A 42 20.40 -0.76 9.77
C ALA A 42 20.08 -2.23 10.07
N ILE A 43 18.80 -2.57 10.07
CA ILE A 43 18.32 -3.91 10.38
C ILE A 43 18.38 -4.73 9.09
N ASP A 44 19.20 -5.78 9.11
CA ASP A 44 19.39 -6.71 8.01
C ASP A 44 18.35 -7.84 8.06
N ASP A 45 17.37 -7.79 7.15
CA ASP A 45 16.27 -8.73 7.02
C ASP A 45 15.60 -8.61 5.63
N ASP A 46 14.49 -9.30 5.40
CA ASP A 46 13.85 -9.37 4.08
C ASP A 46 13.32 -8.02 3.55
N MET A 47 13.32 -6.96 4.37
CA MET A 47 12.97 -5.62 3.91
C MET A 47 13.92 -5.08 2.84
N GLN A 48 15.15 -5.55 2.77
CA GLN A 48 16.14 -5.04 1.81
C GLN A 48 15.69 -5.25 0.37
N GLU A 49 15.15 -6.43 0.09
CA GLU A 49 14.56 -6.73 -1.21
C GLU A 49 13.27 -5.92 -1.43
N LEU A 50 12.43 -5.78 -0.41
CA LEU A 50 11.19 -5.00 -0.53
C LEU A 50 11.47 -3.50 -0.80
N TYR A 51 12.49 -2.91 -0.16
CA TYR A 51 12.87 -1.53 -0.43
C TYR A 51 13.25 -1.34 -1.89
N ARG A 52 14.11 -2.21 -2.41
CA ARG A 52 14.56 -2.19 -3.81
C ARG A 52 13.37 -2.31 -4.78
N GLN A 53 12.50 -3.30 -4.55
CA GLN A 53 11.32 -3.53 -5.39
C GLN A 53 10.34 -2.36 -5.34
N ILE A 54 10.13 -1.77 -4.16
CA ILE A 54 9.29 -0.58 -4.04
C ILE A 54 9.91 0.58 -4.81
N GLU A 55 11.22 0.83 -4.70
CA GLU A 55 11.88 1.93 -5.42
C GLU A 55 11.80 1.75 -6.94
N GLU A 56 12.07 0.55 -7.45
CA GLU A 56 12.07 0.22 -8.88
C GLU A 56 10.66 0.18 -9.49
N ALA A 57 9.63 -0.19 -8.73
CA ALA A 57 8.28 -0.37 -9.27
C ALA A 57 7.58 0.95 -9.64
N ASP A 58 6.94 1.03 -10.80
CA ASP A 58 6.07 2.15 -11.18
C ASP A 58 4.79 2.23 -10.32
N ALA A 59 4.37 1.08 -9.79
CA ALA A 59 3.14 0.92 -9.04
C ALA A 59 3.24 -0.18 -7.99
N VAL A 60 2.54 0.01 -6.87
CA VAL A 60 2.46 -0.96 -5.78
C VAL A 60 1.00 -1.35 -5.54
N VAL A 61 0.77 -2.63 -5.23
CA VAL A 61 -0.51 -3.14 -4.74
C VAL A 61 -0.27 -3.69 -3.35
N LEU A 62 -0.91 -3.09 -2.34
CA LEU A 62 -0.75 -3.51 -0.94
C LEU A 62 -2.05 -4.14 -0.43
N GLY A 63 -1.98 -5.44 -0.14
CA GLY A 63 -3.09 -6.23 0.36
C GLY A 63 -2.97 -6.58 1.84
N SER A 64 -4.08 -6.48 2.57
CA SER A 64 -4.19 -7.03 3.94
C SER A 64 -5.63 -7.41 4.28
N PRO A 65 -5.88 -8.55 4.95
CA PRO A 65 -7.12 -8.73 5.67
C PRO A 65 -7.21 -7.78 6.87
N VAL A 66 -8.43 -7.49 7.31
CA VAL A 66 -8.72 -6.75 8.55
C VAL A 66 -8.76 -7.74 9.71
N TYR A 67 -7.72 -7.72 10.55
CA TYR A 67 -7.64 -8.49 11.80
C TYR A 67 -7.60 -7.52 12.98
N MET A 68 -8.45 -7.76 13.98
CA MET A 68 -8.58 -6.90 15.16
C MET A 68 -8.70 -5.40 14.80
N TRP A 69 -9.63 -5.09 13.89
CA TRP A 69 -9.96 -3.72 13.43
C TRP A 69 -8.91 -3.01 12.57
N GLN A 70 -7.81 -3.67 12.21
CA GLN A 70 -6.73 -3.08 11.43
C GLN A 70 -6.13 -4.07 10.43
N MET A 71 -5.14 -3.64 9.67
CA MET A 71 -4.30 -4.55 8.87
C MET A 71 -3.59 -5.59 9.74
N THR A 72 -3.03 -6.61 9.11
CA THR A 72 -2.24 -7.61 9.81
C THR A 72 -0.97 -7.03 10.41
N ALA A 73 -0.44 -7.68 11.44
CA ALA A 73 0.85 -7.31 12.03
C ALA A 73 1.98 -7.34 10.97
N GLN A 74 1.94 -8.28 10.04
CA GLN A 74 2.90 -8.43 8.95
C GLN A 74 2.88 -7.24 7.99
N THR A 75 1.68 -6.80 7.58
CA THR A 75 1.53 -5.57 6.80
C THR A 75 2.01 -4.34 7.57
N LYS A 76 1.75 -4.30 8.89
CA LYS A 76 2.18 -3.18 9.72
C LYS A 76 3.70 -3.11 9.90
N LEU A 77 4.38 -4.26 9.98
CA LEU A 77 5.85 -4.33 9.99
C LEU A 77 6.44 -3.69 8.74
N LEU A 78 5.91 -4.01 7.55
CA LEU A 78 6.30 -3.37 6.29
C LEU A 78 6.12 -1.84 6.36
N ILE A 79 4.94 -1.36 6.77
CA ILE A 79 4.64 0.09 6.82
C ILE A 79 5.53 0.82 7.84
N ASP A 80 5.76 0.26 9.02
CA ASP A 80 6.62 0.88 10.03
C ASP A 80 8.07 1.00 9.56
N ARG A 81 8.51 0.03 8.76
CA ARG A 81 9.85 -0.02 8.15
C ARG A 81 9.95 0.89 6.92
N MET A 82 8.85 1.38 6.33
CA MET A 82 8.87 2.38 5.23
C MET A 82 9.37 3.76 5.67
N THR A 83 9.58 4.02 6.98
CA THR A 83 10.29 5.21 7.45
C THR A 83 11.69 5.38 6.84
N ALA A 84 12.28 4.30 6.30
CA ALA A 84 13.51 4.36 5.54
C ALA A 84 13.43 5.27 4.29
N PHE A 85 12.22 5.43 3.73
CA PHE A 85 11.98 6.38 2.65
C PHE A 85 11.91 7.83 3.12
N LEU A 86 11.88 8.12 4.42
CA LEU A 86 11.85 9.50 4.94
C LEU A 86 13.24 10.04 5.18
N LYS A 87 13.51 11.26 4.71
CA LYS A 87 14.72 12.03 5.02
C LYS A 87 14.65 12.57 6.46
N PRO A 88 15.74 13.11 7.05
CA PRO A 88 15.71 13.60 8.43
C PRO A 88 14.73 14.77 8.64
N ASN A 89 14.40 15.49 7.57
CA ASN A 89 13.40 16.54 7.56
C ASN A 89 11.96 16.04 7.29
N PHE A 90 11.72 14.73 7.39
CA PHE A 90 10.41 14.11 7.21
C PHE A 90 9.79 14.25 5.81
N SER A 91 10.59 14.63 4.79
CA SER A 91 10.18 14.55 3.39
C SER A 91 10.49 13.17 2.81
N SER A 92 9.64 12.68 1.90
CA SER A 92 9.84 11.37 1.29
C SER A 92 10.95 11.39 0.23
N ARG A 93 11.60 10.23 0.07
CA ARG A 93 12.45 9.84 -1.07
C ARG A 93 11.62 9.25 -2.20
N LEU A 94 10.43 8.73 -1.92
CA LEU A 94 9.47 8.32 -2.94
C LEU A 94 8.79 9.56 -3.51
N ASP A 95 8.55 9.53 -4.82
CA ASP A 95 7.90 10.60 -5.56
C ASP A 95 6.72 10.03 -6.34
N HIS A 96 5.50 10.36 -5.91
CA HIS A 96 4.25 10.05 -6.63
C HIS A 96 4.09 8.59 -7.09
N LYS A 97 4.50 7.63 -6.25
CA LYS A 97 4.44 6.20 -6.61
C LYS A 97 2.99 5.70 -6.55
N LYS A 98 2.47 5.16 -7.65
CA LYS A 98 1.07 4.71 -7.72
C LYS A 98 0.80 3.59 -6.71
N LEU A 99 -0.35 3.63 -6.04
CA LEU A 99 -0.74 2.62 -5.05
C LEU A 99 -2.22 2.22 -5.18
N ILE A 100 -2.50 0.92 -5.15
CA ILE A 100 -3.83 0.37 -4.86
C ILE A 100 -3.80 -0.33 -3.49
N LEU A 101 -4.76 0.00 -2.65
CA LEU A 101 -5.00 -0.69 -1.39
C LEU A 101 -6.06 -1.76 -1.55
N VAL A 102 -5.82 -2.93 -0.98
CA VAL A 102 -6.73 -4.08 -1.04
C VAL A 102 -7.01 -4.57 0.37
N PHE A 103 -8.27 -4.52 0.80
CA PHE A 103 -8.69 -5.03 2.09
C PHE A 103 -9.73 -6.13 1.99
N THR A 104 -9.71 -7.06 2.93
CA THR A 104 -10.80 -8.03 3.15
C THR A 104 -11.30 -7.95 4.57
N GLN A 105 -12.60 -8.15 4.78
CA GLN A 105 -13.19 -8.11 6.12
C GLN A 105 -14.36 -9.11 6.23
N GLY A 106 -14.49 -9.71 7.41
CA GLY A 106 -15.58 -10.62 7.73
C GLY A 106 -16.94 -9.93 7.81
N ILE A 107 -16.97 -8.66 8.25
CA ILE A 107 -18.20 -7.87 8.39
C ILE A 107 -18.81 -7.57 7.01
N PRO A 108 -20.12 -7.84 6.78
CA PRO A 108 -20.79 -7.58 5.49
C PRO A 108 -20.91 -6.09 5.13
N ASP A 109 -21.03 -5.21 6.12
CA ASP A 109 -21.02 -3.76 5.89
C ASP A 109 -19.66 -3.31 5.37
N ARG A 110 -19.62 -3.01 4.06
CA ARG A 110 -18.40 -2.61 3.35
C ARG A 110 -17.69 -1.42 3.99
N ASP A 111 -18.42 -0.50 4.61
CA ASP A 111 -17.86 0.77 5.08
C ASP A 111 -17.52 0.73 6.59
N ALA A 112 -17.68 -0.43 7.25
CA ALA A 112 -17.44 -0.63 8.68
C ALA A 112 -16.05 -0.16 9.16
N PHE A 113 -15.02 -0.24 8.31
CA PHE A 113 -13.65 0.18 8.63
C PHE A 113 -13.16 1.33 7.74
N ASN A 114 -14.06 2.07 7.08
CA ASN A 114 -13.67 3.08 6.10
C ASN A 114 -12.75 4.16 6.70
N SER A 115 -13.01 4.60 7.95
CA SER A 115 -12.15 5.56 8.64
C SER A 115 -10.70 5.08 8.78
N TYR A 116 -10.49 3.78 9.00
CA TYR A 116 -9.17 3.17 9.08
C TYR A 116 -8.49 3.07 7.70
N PHE A 117 -9.26 2.75 6.66
CA PHE A 117 -8.76 2.73 5.29
C PHE A 117 -8.32 4.12 4.82
N GLU A 118 -9.13 5.15 5.09
CA GLU A 118 -8.81 6.55 4.80
C GLU A 118 -7.57 7.03 5.57
N TYR A 119 -7.46 6.67 6.85
CA TYR A 119 -6.27 6.93 7.66
C TYR A 119 -5.02 6.27 7.05
N THR A 120 -5.10 4.99 6.68
CA THR A 120 -4.00 4.23 6.09
C THR A 120 -3.57 4.84 4.75
N ALA A 121 -4.53 5.22 3.91
CA ALA A 121 -4.27 5.92 2.65
C ALA A 121 -3.55 7.25 2.88
N GLY A 122 -3.96 8.03 3.88
CA GLY A 122 -3.30 9.28 4.26
C GLY A 122 -1.85 9.09 4.74
N VAL A 123 -1.56 8.05 5.52
CA VAL A 123 -0.20 7.71 5.96
C VAL A 123 0.68 7.33 4.78
N LEU A 124 0.19 6.49 3.86
CA LEU A 124 0.95 6.08 2.68
C LEU A 124 1.12 7.24 1.70
N TYR A 125 0.13 8.13 1.60
CA TYR A 125 0.26 9.38 0.85
C TYR A 125 1.39 10.27 1.38
N TYR A 126 1.48 10.41 2.70
CA TYR A 126 2.59 11.12 3.33
C TYR A 126 3.95 10.48 3.03
N LEU A 127 4.02 9.14 2.91
CA LEU A 127 5.22 8.42 2.49
C LEU A 127 5.56 8.56 0.99
N GLY A 128 4.75 9.27 0.19
CA GLY A 128 5.03 9.53 -1.23
C GLY A 128 4.29 8.60 -2.20
N PHE A 129 3.24 7.91 -1.75
CA PHE A 129 2.39 7.09 -2.61
C PHE A 129 1.15 7.86 -3.07
N ASP A 130 0.81 7.80 -4.35
CA ASP A 130 -0.48 8.26 -4.87
C ASP A 130 -1.50 7.12 -4.79
N VAL A 131 -2.34 7.13 -3.75
CA VAL A 131 -3.39 6.12 -3.57
C VAL A 131 -4.51 6.34 -4.58
N LEU A 132 -4.59 5.45 -5.57
CA LEU A 132 -5.54 5.54 -6.68
C LEU A 132 -6.90 4.95 -6.30
N GLU A 133 -6.91 3.83 -5.59
CA GLU A 133 -8.13 3.16 -5.15
C GLU A 133 -7.89 2.33 -3.88
N THR A 134 -8.94 2.20 -3.08
CA THR A 134 -9.05 1.23 -2.00
C THR A 134 -10.20 0.27 -2.30
N ILE A 135 -9.87 -0.97 -2.67
CA ILE A 135 -10.84 -2.02 -2.95
C ILE A 135 -11.04 -2.91 -1.72
N VAL A 136 -12.30 -3.19 -1.39
CA VAL A 136 -12.69 -3.92 -0.18
C VAL A 136 -13.57 -5.10 -0.55
N ALA A 137 -13.20 -6.30 -0.10
CA ALA A 137 -14.09 -7.45 -0.06
C ALA A 137 -14.71 -7.58 1.35
N ALA A 138 -16.01 -7.28 1.46
CA ALA A 138 -16.74 -7.36 2.72
C ALA A 138 -17.57 -8.64 2.84
N GLY A 139 -17.86 -9.10 4.05
CA GLY A 139 -18.64 -10.32 4.27
C GLY A 139 -17.87 -11.60 3.93
N THR A 140 -16.54 -11.62 4.05
CA THR A 140 -15.74 -12.77 3.60
C THR A 140 -15.93 -14.03 4.45
N ASP A 141 -16.49 -13.89 5.66
CA ASP A 141 -16.87 -15.03 6.51
C ASP A 141 -18.03 -15.83 5.89
N ASN A 142 -18.82 -15.21 5.01
CA ASN A 142 -19.97 -15.86 4.35
C ASN A 142 -19.67 -16.30 2.91
N LEU A 143 -18.82 -15.55 2.20
CA LEU A 143 -18.48 -15.84 0.81
C LEU A 143 -17.05 -15.40 0.52
N GLU A 144 -16.18 -16.36 0.24
CA GLU A 144 -14.79 -16.09 -0.12
C GLU A 144 -14.68 -15.25 -1.40
N VAL A 145 -13.55 -14.56 -1.53
CA VAL A 145 -13.25 -13.70 -2.68
C VAL A 145 -13.25 -14.47 -4.00
N ALA A 146 -12.81 -15.74 -3.99
CA ALA A 146 -12.74 -16.59 -5.17
C ALA A 146 -14.10 -16.78 -5.87
N PHE A 147 -15.20 -16.71 -5.12
CA PHE A 147 -16.56 -16.89 -5.63
C PHE A 147 -17.25 -15.56 -5.97
N ARG A 148 -16.48 -14.48 -6.15
CA ARG A 148 -17.01 -13.13 -6.44
C ARG A 148 -16.52 -12.64 -7.80
N PRO A 149 -17.05 -13.17 -8.93
CA PRO A 149 -16.52 -12.90 -10.27
C PRO A 149 -16.53 -11.41 -10.63
N ARG A 150 -17.58 -10.66 -10.24
CA ARG A 150 -17.63 -9.21 -10.48
C ARG A 150 -16.54 -8.43 -9.72
N LEU A 151 -16.16 -8.89 -8.53
CA LEU A 151 -15.11 -8.25 -7.74
C LEU A 151 -13.73 -8.56 -8.31
N LEU A 152 -13.52 -9.80 -8.76
CA LEU A 152 -12.29 -10.21 -9.45
C LEU A 152 -12.13 -9.49 -10.78
N GLU A 153 -13.20 -9.34 -11.56
CA GLU A 153 -13.20 -8.56 -12.80
C GLU A 153 -12.86 -7.09 -12.53
N LYS A 154 -13.51 -6.46 -11.54
CA LYS A 154 -13.15 -5.08 -11.13
C LYS A 154 -11.67 -4.97 -10.72
N SER A 155 -11.15 -5.99 -10.02
CA SER A 155 -9.74 -6.03 -9.60
C SER A 155 -8.81 -6.09 -10.82
N ARG A 156 -9.16 -6.90 -11.82
CA ARG A 156 -8.41 -6.98 -13.08
C ARG A 156 -8.42 -5.67 -13.86
N GLU A 157 -9.57 -5.01 -13.96
CA GLU A 157 -9.67 -3.70 -14.61
C GLU A 157 -8.84 -2.62 -13.89
N LEU A 158 -8.77 -2.64 -12.56
CA LEU A 158 -7.85 -1.76 -11.82
C LEU A 158 -6.38 -2.04 -12.15
N GLY A 159 -6.02 -3.31 -12.34
CA GLY A 159 -4.70 -3.73 -12.83
C GLY A 159 -4.34 -3.11 -14.17
N LYS A 160 -5.25 -3.18 -15.13
CA LYS A 160 -5.09 -2.55 -16.45
C LYS A 160 -4.91 -1.04 -16.34
N LEU A 161 -5.68 -0.39 -15.47
CA LEU A 161 -5.63 1.06 -15.29
C LEU A 161 -4.33 1.54 -14.66
N ILE A 162 -3.81 0.84 -13.64
CA ILE A 162 -2.62 1.28 -12.92
C ILE A 162 -1.34 1.16 -13.77
N SER A 163 -1.27 0.16 -14.66
CA SER A 163 -0.17 -0.05 -15.60
C SER A 163 -0.22 0.86 -16.83
N ALA A 164 -1.31 1.58 -17.06
CA ALA A 164 -1.39 2.51 -18.18
C ALA A 164 -0.43 3.71 -17.99
N SER A 165 0.19 4.14 -19.09
CA SER A 165 1.15 5.27 -19.14
C SER A 165 0.51 6.65 -18.95
N ASN A 166 -0.83 6.72 -18.87
CA ASN A 166 -1.53 7.99 -18.66
C ASN A 166 -1.49 8.41 -17.18
N PRO A 167 -1.38 9.72 -16.89
CA PRO A 167 -1.44 10.22 -15.53
C PRO A 167 -2.83 9.92 -14.95
N VAL A 168 -2.89 8.98 -14.00
CA VAL A 168 -4.07 8.79 -13.17
C VAL A 168 -4.00 9.85 -12.08
N SER A 169 -4.96 10.77 -12.06
CA SER A 169 -5.03 11.79 -11.02
C SER A 169 -5.20 11.12 -9.64
N PRO A 170 -4.38 11.43 -8.64
CA PRO A 170 -4.50 10.85 -7.31
C PRO A 170 -5.86 11.15 -6.70
N ARG A 171 -6.47 10.17 -6.03
CA ARG A 171 -7.74 10.38 -5.31
C ARG A 171 -7.56 11.30 -4.10
N TYR A 172 -6.35 11.35 -3.54
CA TYR A 172 -5.96 12.25 -2.45
C TYR A 172 -5.04 13.36 -2.98
N ARG A 173 -5.39 14.63 -2.74
CA ARG A 173 -4.48 15.77 -2.94
C ARG A 173 -3.93 16.20 -1.60
N ARG A 174 -2.66 16.64 -1.55
CA ARG A 174 -2.12 17.40 -0.43
C ARG A 174 -3.10 18.53 -0.10
N ALA A 175 -3.59 18.56 1.13
CA ALA A 175 -4.05 19.82 1.69
C ALA A 175 -2.83 20.76 1.71
N GLU A 176 -2.96 21.97 1.18
CA GLU A 176 -1.92 22.98 1.30
C GLU A 176 -1.54 23.12 2.78
N PRO A 177 -0.25 23.31 3.11
CA PRO A 177 0.15 23.50 4.50
C PRO A 177 -0.67 24.65 5.08
N ARG A 178 -1.44 24.35 6.14
CA ARG A 178 -2.15 25.40 6.87
C ARG A 178 -1.09 26.42 7.33
N PRO A 179 -1.30 27.72 7.10
CA PRO A 179 -0.35 28.73 7.54
C PRO A 179 -0.09 28.52 9.03
N THR A 180 1.19 28.46 9.39
CA THR A 180 1.61 28.40 10.79
C THR A 180 0.96 29.57 11.53
N PRO A 181 0.23 29.33 12.63
CA PRO A 181 -0.33 30.42 13.40
C PRO A 181 0.81 31.33 13.85
N SER A 182 0.72 32.61 13.49
CA SER A 182 1.60 33.64 13.98
C SER A 182 1.56 33.63 15.50
N ILE A 183 2.72 33.46 16.14
CA ILE A 183 2.89 33.57 17.60
C ILE A 183 2.78 35.04 18.00
#